data_AF-A0A919MXD1-F1
#
_entry.id   AF-A0A919MXD1-F1
#
_cell.length_a   1.000
_cell.length_b   1.000
_cell.length_c   1.000
_cell.angle_alpha   90.00
_cell.angle_beta   90.00
_cell.angle_gamma   90.00
#
_symmetry.space_group_name_H-M   'P 1'
#
loop_
_entity.id
_entity.type
_entity.pdbx_description
1 polymer ?
#
loop_
_entity_poly.entity_id
_entity_poly.type
_entity_poly.pdbx_seq_one_letter_code
_entity_poly.pdbx_strand_id
1 'polypeptide(L)'
;MAALIMVREGRDWQTSGALFDWTLEYLIPRVADEKTAELLRTVVEENLGNLWIPDLPGEAQEEIYAVIRTGLLATAGQELPRAALDQLRELVALTY
;
A
#
# COMPACT_ATOMS: atom_id res chain seq x y z
N MET A 1 4.59 11.52 -10.95
CA MET A 1 4.42 12.27 -9.69
C MET A 1 4.92 11.40 -8.56
N ALA A 2 5.48 12.00 -7.51
CA ALA A 2 5.86 11.27 -6.31
C ALA A 2 4.59 11.01 -5.47
N ALA A 3 4.53 9.85 -4.82
CA ALA A 3 3.45 9.44 -3.95
C ALA A 3 4.01 8.86 -2.65
N LEU A 4 3.20 8.84 -1.59
CA LEU A 4 3.67 8.51 -0.24
C LEU A 4 2.67 7.65 0.53
N ILE A 5 3.15 6.60 1.19
CA ILE A 5 2.41 5.89 2.23
C ILE A 5 3.10 6.13 3.57
N MET A 6 2.45 6.80 4.52
CA MET A 6 2.89 6.79 5.92
C MET A 6 2.53 5.43 6.48
N VAL A 7 3.52 4.55 6.62
CA VAL A 7 3.31 3.17 7.08
C VAL A 7 3.16 3.15 8.59
N ARG A 8 4.02 3.88 9.30
CA ARG A 8 3.93 4.12 10.75
C ARG A 8 4.35 5.56 11.03
N GLU A 9 4.08 6.07 12.23
CA GLU A 9 4.58 7.38 12.67
C GLU A 9 6.09 7.53 12.39
N GLY A 10 6.44 8.49 11.52
CA GLY A 10 7.82 8.77 11.10
C GLY A 10 8.46 7.71 10.19
N ARG A 11 7.68 6.79 9.62
CA ARG A 11 8.12 5.76 8.66
C ARG A 11 7.27 5.83 7.41
N ASP A 12 7.70 6.65 6.46
CA ASP A 12 7.07 6.78 5.16
C ASP A 12 7.75 5.92 4.10
N TRP A 13 6.95 5.46 3.14
CA TRP A 13 7.39 4.84 1.90
C TRP A 13 7.09 5.78 0.74
N GLN A 14 8.13 6.29 0.10
CA GLN A 14 8.01 7.18 -1.05
C GLN A 14 8.24 6.42 -2.34
N THR A 15 7.37 6.66 -3.33
CA THR A 15 7.45 5.95 -4.60
C THR A 15 6.91 6.78 -5.76
N SER A 16 6.92 6.21 -6.96
CA SER A 16 6.21 6.76 -8.12
C SER A 16 4.71 6.55 -7.99
N GLY A 17 3.91 7.47 -8.54
CA GLY A 17 2.45 7.35 -8.60
C GLY A 17 1.99 6.00 -9.16
N ALA A 18 2.61 5.51 -10.24
CA ALA A 18 2.23 4.22 -10.83
C ALA A 18 2.40 3.01 -9.88
N LEU A 19 3.49 3.00 -9.09
CA LEU A 19 3.71 1.91 -8.13
C LEU A 19 2.84 2.09 -6.88
N PHE A 20 2.53 3.33 -6.50
CA PHE A 20 1.56 3.63 -5.46
C PHE A 20 0.16 3.12 -5.84
N ASP A 21 -0.34 3.50 -7.03
CA ASP A 21 -1.65 3.10 -7.53
C ASP A 21 -1.75 1.57 -7.61
N TRP A 22 -0.74 0.91 -8.21
CA TRP A 22 -0.69 -0.55 -8.26
C TRP A 22 -0.73 -1.19 -6.86
N THR A 23 -0.03 -0.60 -5.89
CA THR A 23 -0.03 -1.10 -4.50
C THR A 23 -1.42 -1.00 -3.89
N LEU A 24 -2.13 0.13 -4.09
CA LEU A 24 -3.49 0.29 -3.57
C LEU A 24 -4.49 -0.62 -4.30
N GLU A 25 -4.38 -0.76 -5.62
CA GLU A 25 -5.18 -1.69 -6.42
C GLU A 25 -4.98 -3.15 -5.99
N TYR A 26 -3.77 -3.51 -5.55
CA TYR A 26 -3.52 -4.80 -4.92
C TYR A 26 -4.23 -4.94 -3.56
N LEU A 27 -4.25 -3.88 -2.73
CA LEU A 27 -4.86 -3.90 -1.39
C LEU A 27 -6.39 -3.92 -1.42
N ILE A 28 -7.02 -3.09 -2.26
CA ILE A 28 -8.48 -2.87 -2.32
C ILE A 28 -9.30 -4.17 -2.31
N PRO A 29 -9.03 -5.19 -3.15
CA PRO A 29 -9.82 -6.42 -3.17
C PRO A 29 -9.45 -7.42 -2.05
N ARG A 30 -8.43 -7.12 -1.24
CA ARG A 30 -7.87 -8.01 -0.20
C ARG A 30 -8.11 -7.54 1.23
N VAL A 31 -8.59 -6.31 1.39
CA VAL A 31 -9.05 -5.74 2.67
C VAL A 31 -10.51 -6.12 2.87
N ALA A 32 -10.83 -6.77 3.99
CA ALA A 32 -12.18 -7.21 4.32
C ALA A 32 -13.04 -6.06 4.87
N ASP A 33 -12.46 -5.08 5.54
CA ASP A 33 -13.20 -3.88 5.97
C ASP A 33 -13.61 -3.03 4.76
N GLU A 34 -14.90 -3.05 4.42
CA GLU A 34 -15.44 -2.37 3.24
C GLU A 34 -15.17 -0.85 3.27
N LYS A 35 -15.21 -0.22 4.45
CA LYS A 35 -14.94 1.22 4.59
C LYS A 35 -13.50 1.56 4.26
N THR A 36 -12.57 0.75 4.73
CA THR A 36 -11.15 0.88 4.40
C THR A 36 -10.94 0.65 2.91
N ALA A 37 -11.55 -0.38 2.32
CA ALA A 37 -11.47 -0.62 0.89
C ALA A 37 -12.04 0.55 0.05
N GLU A 38 -13.17 1.14 0.45
CA GLU A 38 -13.73 2.35 -0.18
C GLU A 38 -12.80 3.56 -0.07
N LEU A 39 -12.20 3.79 1.10
CA LEU A 39 -11.23 4.86 1.28
C LEU A 39 -10.02 4.69 0.35
N LEU A 40 -9.48 3.47 0.23
CA LEU A 40 -8.39 3.18 -0.69
C LEU A 40 -8.79 3.41 -2.15
N ARG A 41 -10.04 3.07 -2.53
CA ARG A 41 -10.56 3.38 -3.88
C ARG A 41 -10.60 4.88 -4.12
N THR A 42 -11.13 5.66 -3.18
CA THR A 42 -11.16 7.13 -3.31
C THR A 42 -9.77 7.71 -3.47
N VAL A 43 -8.77 7.20 -2.74
CA VAL A 43 -7.37 7.66 -2.89
C VAL A 43 -6.85 7.47 -4.32
N VAL A 44 -7.17 6.34 -4.96
CA VAL A 44 -6.79 6.05 -6.36
C VAL A 44 -7.63 6.88 -7.34
N GLU A 45 -8.95 6.88 -7.20
CA GLU A 45 -9.89 7.54 -8.12
C GLU A 45 -9.68 9.06 -8.15
N GLU A 46 -9.43 9.68 -7.00
CA GLU A 46 -9.16 11.11 -6.88
C GLU A 46 -7.67 11.47 -7.05
N ASN A 47 -6.82 10.47 -7.32
CA ASN A 47 -5.37 10.62 -7.52
C ASN A 47 -4.71 11.46 -6.41
N LEU A 48 -5.03 11.15 -5.14
CA LEU A 48 -4.55 11.92 -3.98
C LEU A 48 -3.03 11.78 -3.80
N GLY A 49 -2.46 10.66 -4.26
CA GLY A 49 -1.02 10.39 -4.21
C GLY A 49 -0.47 10.22 -2.79
N ASN A 50 -1.33 10.00 -1.81
CA ASN A 50 -0.92 9.82 -0.42
C ASN A 50 -1.89 8.95 0.39
N LEU A 51 -1.37 8.25 1.40
CA LEU A 51 -2.13 7.42 2.33
C LEU A 51 -1.47 7.44 3.71
N TRP A 52 -2.26 7.66 4.77
CA TRP A 52 -1.81 7.54 6.16
C TRP A 52 -2.43 6.32 6.82
N ILE A 53 -1.64 5.24 6.92
CA ILE A 53 -2.09 4.02 7.61
C ILE A 53 -2.32 4.27 9.11
N PRO A 54 -1.50 5.06 9.84
CA PRO A 54 -1.73 5.36 11.26
C PRO A 54 -3.08 6.01 11.58
N ASP A 55 -3.70 6.69 10.61
CA ASP A 55 -5.00 7.35 10.78
C ASP A 55 -6.18 6.36 10.65
N LEU A 56 -5.94 5.13 10.19
CA LEU A 56 -6.96 4.09 10.07
C LEU A 56 -7.24 3.42 11.42
N PRO A 57 -8.43 2.80 11.61
CA PRO A 57 -8.69 1.96 12.77
C PRO A 57 -7.62 0.86 12.92
N GLY A 58 -7.23 0.54 14.15
CA GLY A 58 -6.14 -0.42 14.41
C GLY A 58 -6.33 -1.78 13.75
N GLU A 59 -7.57 -2.27 13.66
CA GLU A 59 -7.90 -3.51 12.95
C GLU A 59 -7.61 -3.42 11.43
N ALA A 60 -7.94 -2.30 10.80
CA ALA A 60 -7.64 -2.03 9.40
C ALA A 60 -6.13 -1.88 9.14
N GLN A 61 -5.39 -1.28 10.08
CA GLN A 61 -3.93 -1.21 10.00
C GLN A 61 -3.29 -2.60 9.96
N GLU A 62 -3.66 -3.45 10.93
CA GLU A 62 -3.12 -4.81 11.03
C GLU A 62 -3.51 -5.67 9.82
N GLU A 63 -4.73 -5.51 9.31
CA GLU A 63 -5.16 -6.16 8.07
C GLU A 63 -4.30 -5.74 6.87
N ILE A 64 -4.12 -4.44 6.64
CA ILE A 64 -3.27 -3.93 5.56
C ILE A 64 -1.84 -4.47 5.70
N TYR A 65 -1.27 -4.44 6.91
CA TYR A 65 0.08 -4.98 7.12
C TYR A 65 0.14 -6.48 6.84
N ALA A 66 -0.86 -7.26 7.25
CA ALA A 66 -0.91 -8.69 6.96
C ALA A 66 -0.95 -8.96 5.46
N VAL A 67 -1.77 -8.22 4.71
CA VAL A 67 -1.88 -8.33 3.24
C VAL A 67 -0.57 -7.95 2.53
N ILE A 68 0.09 -6.86 2.98
CA ILE A 68 1.39 -6.43 2.47
C ILE A 68 2.46 -7.50 2.70
N ARG A 69 2.54 -8.06 3.91
CA ARG A 69 3.59 -9.02 4.29
C ARG A 69 3.47 -10.38 3.57
N THR A 70 2.26 -10.82 3.24
CA THR A 70 2.01 -12.21 2.83
C THR A 70 2.03 -12.43 1.33
N GLY A 71 1.45 -11.53 0.53
CA GLY A 71 1.22 -11.77 -0.89
C GLY A 71 1.84 -10.75 -1.85
N LEU A 72 2.18 -9.54 -1.37
CA LEU A 72 2.50 -8.39 -2.23
C LEU A 72 3.65 -8.69 -3.20
N LEU A 73 4.78 -9.20 -2.68
CA LEU A 73 5.97 -9.47 -3.49
C LEU A 73 5.77 -10.63 -4.47
N ALA A 74 4.96 -11.62 -4.11
CA ALA A 74 4.67 -12.76 -4.97
C ALA A 74 3.83 -12.33 -6.18
N THR A 75 2.78 -11.53 -5.94
CA THR A 75 1.95 -10.96 -7.02
C THR A 75 2.76 -9.98 -7.87
N ALA A 76 3.46 -9.04 -7.24
CA ALA A 76 4.30 -8.08 -7.94
C ALA A 76 5.35 -8.75 -8.83
N GLY A 77 5.95 -9.85 -8.38
CA GLY A 77 6.98 -10.57 -9.13
C GLY A 77 6.52 -11.15 -10.48
N GLN A 78 5.21 -11.28 -10.70
CA GLN A 78 4.64 -11.74 -11.97
C GLN A 78 4.33 -10.58 -12.93
N GLU A 79 4.17 -9.36 -12.40
CA GLU A 79 3.58 -8.23 -13.15
C GLU A 79 4.56 -7.07 -13.35
N LEU A 80 5.51 -6.89 -12.43
CA LEU A 80 6.33 -5.70 -12.33
C LEU A 80 7.82 -5.96 -12.63
N PRO A 81 8.54 -4.94 -13.13
CA PRO A 81 9.98 -5.04 -13.32
C PRO A 81 10.70 -5.15 -11.97
N ARG A 82 11.91 -5.73 -11.99
CA ARG A 82 12.72 -5.98 -10.79
C ARG A 82 12.93 -4.73 -9.90
N ALA A 83 13.11 -3.56 -10.50
CA ALA A 83 13.31 -2.32 -9.75
C ALA A 83 12.10 -1.94 -8.87
N ALA A 84 10.88 -2.25 -9.31
CA ALA A 84 9.68 -2.05 -8.50
C ALA A 84 9.61 -3.04 -7.33
N LEU A 85 10.09 -4.27 -7.53
CA LEU A 85 10.16 -5.27 -6.45
C LEU A 85 11.10 -4.83 -5.32
N ASP A 86 12.20 -4.16 -5.65
CA ASP A 86 13.14 -3.64 -4.65
C ASP A 86 12.46 -2.57 -3.77
N GLN A 87 11.65 -1.68 -4.36
CA GLN A 87 10.85 -0.70 -3.61
C GLN A 87 9.73 -1.35 -2.80
N LEU A 88 9.04 -2.37 -3.32
CA LEU A 88 8.01 -3.08 -2.55
C LEU A 88 8.60 -3.87 -1.38
N ARG A 89 9.86 -4.32 -1.46
CA ARG A 89 10.55 -4.93 -0.31
C ARG A 89 10.79 -3.91 0.81
N GLU A 90 11.09 -2.67 0.46
CA GLU A 90 11.19 -1.57 1.42
C GLU A 90 9.85 -1.35 2.11
N LEU A 91 8.75 -1.25 1.35
CA LEU A 91 7.39 -1.15 1.90
C LEU A 91 7.09 -2.30 2.88
N VAL A 92 7.37 -3.53 2.49
CA VAL A 92 7.18 -4.71 3.37
C VAL A 92 8.00 -4.58 4.65
N ALA A 93 9.26 -4.16 4.57
CA ALA A 93 10.12 -3.99 5.73
C ALA A 93 9.59 -2.93 6.70
N LEU A 94 9.00 -1.84 6.19
CA LEU A 94 8.41 -0.77 7.01
C LEU A 94 7.19 -1.24 7.83
N THR A 95 6.56 -2.34 7.45
CA THR A 95 5.44 -2.90 8.21
C THR A 95 5.86 -3.60 9.50
N TYR A 96 7.15 -3.91 9.73
CA TYR A 96 7.63 -4.57 10.96
C TYR A 96 8.06 -3.57 12.04
#